data_AF-A0A7J4TIV9-F1
#
_entry.id   AF-A0A7J4TIV9-F1
#
_cell.length_a   1.000
_cell.length_b   1.000
_cell.length_c   1.000
_cell.angle_alpha   90.00
_cell.angle_beta   90.00
_cell.angle_gamma   90.00
#
_symmetry.space_group_name_H-M   'P 1'
#
loop_
_entity.id
_entity.type
_entity.pdbx_description
1 polymer ?
#
loop_
_entity_poly.entity_id
_entity_poly.type
_entity_poly.pdbx_seq_one_letter_code
_entity_poly.pdbx_strand_id
1 'polypeptide(L)'
;MARPRRFRRISEEPQIRCFKPEREDLESIEPIEILIDEFEAIRLRDYHDIQQKRSAEIMGVSQPTFHRILSSARKKIANAL
;
A
#
# COMPACT_ATOMS: atom_id res chain seq x y z
N MET A 1 8.30 -18.14 17.69
CA MET A 1 9.18 -17.07 17.16
C MET A 1 8.53 -16.43 15.96
N ALA A 2 8.39 -15.10 15.94
CA ALA A 2 7.91 -14.38 14.76
C ALA A 2 8.96 -14.49 13.64
N ARG A 3 8.56 -14.94 12.46
CA ARG A 3 9.45 -15.05 11.31
C ARG A 3 9.98 -13.63 10.96
N PRO A 4 11.30 -13.43 10.80
CA PRO A 4 11.84 -12.12 10.44
C PRO A 4 11.16 -11.60 9.17
N ARG A 5 10.73 -10.33 9.20
CA ARG A 5 10.17 -9.68 8.01
C ARG A 5 11.29 -9.59 6.97
N ARG A 6 11.07 -10.18 5.79
CA ARG A 6 12.02 -10.05 4.69
C ARG A 6 12.02 -8.60 4.20
N PHE A 7 13.21 -8.09 3.89
CA PHE A 7 13.36 -6.84 3.16
C PHE A 7 12.60 -6.94 1.83
N ARG A 8 12.00 -5.83 1.43
CA ARG A 8 11.24 -5.67 0.19
C ARG A 8 11.68 -4.40 -0.51
N ARG A 9 11.63 -4.41 -1.83
CA ARG A 9 12.07 -3.30 -2.68
C ARG A 9 10.90 -2.35 -2.90
N ILE A 10 11.18 -1.06 -2.72
CA ILE A 10 10.29 0.05 -2.99
C ILE A 10 11.02 0.91 -4.02
N SER A 11 10.37 1.18 -5.15
CA SER A 11 11.04 1.87 -6.25
C SER A 11 10.86 3.39 -6.20
N GLU A 12 9.86 3.86 -5.46
CA GLU A 12 9.45 5.27 -5.46
C GLU A 12 8.88 5.69 -4.10
N GLU A 13 9.15 6.93 -3.69
CA GLU A 13 8.50 7.53 -2.52
C GLU A 13 7.24 8.30 -2.92
N PRO A 14 6.19 8.31 -2.08
CA PRO A 14 4.99 9.09 -2.35
C PRO A 14 5.30 10.59 -2.33
N GLN A 15 5.06 11.26 -3.47
CA GLN A 15 5.17 12.71 -3.59
C GLN A 15 4.10 13.44 -2.76
N ILE A 16 2.90 12.86 -2.68
CA ILE A 16 1.79 13.32 -1.85
C ILE A 16 1.62 12.32 -0.70
N ARG A 17 1.75 12.80 0.53
CA ARG A 17 1.73 11.95 1.74
C ARG A 17 0.41 11.96 2.49
N CYS A 18 -0.51 12.87 2.15
CA CYS A 18 -1.79 13.00 2.83
C CYS A 18 -2.87 13.42 1.84
N PHE A 19 -4.03 12.77 1.96
CA PHE A 19 -5.28 13.18 1.33
C PHE A 19 -6.27 13.45 2.44
N LYS A 20 -7.01 14.56 2.32
CA LYS A 20 -7.97 15.01 3.33
C LYS A 20 -9.34 15.13 2.65
N PRO A 21 -10.42 14.56 3.22
CA PRO A 21 -11.76 14.75 2.69
C PRO A 21 -12.18 16.22 2.87
N GLU A 22 -13.06 16.70 1.99
CA GLU A 22 -13.62 18.05 2.07
C GLU A 22 -14.74 18.09 3.13
N ARG A 23 -14.33 18.12 4.42
CA ARG A 23 -15.23 18.26 5.58
C ARG A 23 -14.64 19.25 6.60
N GLU A 24 -15.50 19.95 7.33
CA GLU A 24 -15.08 21.02 8.26
C GLU A 24 -14.62 20.48 9.63
N ASP A 25 -15.05 19.28 10.02
CA ASP A 25 -14.97 18.70 11.35
C ASP A 25 -13.98 17.52 11.46
N LEU A 26 -12.72 17.76 11.07
CA LEU A 26 -11.71 16.70 10.94
C LEU A 26 -10.76 16.53 12.13
N GLU A 27 -10.87 17.35 13.17
CA GLU A 27 -9.96 17.31 14.33
C GLU A 27 -10.09 16.05 15.19
N SER A 28 -11.14 15.25 14.99
CA SER A 28 -11.43 14.03 15.76
C SER A 28 -11.25 12.72 14.99
N ILE A 29 -10.85 12.76 13.71
CA ILE A 29 -10.73 11.55 12.88
C ILE A 29 -9.30 11.01 12.95
N GLU A 30 -9.16 9.76 13.42
CA GLU A 30 -7.89 9.05 13.32
C GLU A 30 -7.51 8.82 11.85
N PRO A 31 -6.28 9.18 11.43
CA PRO A 31 -5.87 9.02 10.05
C PRO A 31 -5.73 7.54 9.67
N ILE A 32 -6.14 7.20 8.46
CA ILE A 32 -5.88 5.87 7.89
C ILE A 32 -4.46 5.88 7.30
N GLU A 33 -3.53 5.23 7.99
CA GLU A 33 -2.13 5.15 7.54
C GLU A 33 -1.94 4.11 6.44
N ILE A 34 -1.42 4.53 5.29
CA ILE A 34 -0.93 3.63 4.23
C ILE A 34 0.58 3.46 4.41
N LEU A 35 1.04 2.22 4.54
CA LEU A 35 2.45 1.91 4.64
C LEU A 35 3.14 2.04 3.28
N ILE A 36 4.46 2.25 3.27
CA ILE A 36 5.22 2.41 2.01
C ILE A 36 5.12 1.17 1.10
N ASP A 37 5.04 -0.04 1.67
CA ASP A 37 4.83 -1.26 0.89
C ASP A 37 3.42 -1.37 0.33
N GLU A 38 2.41 -0.87 1.04
CA GLU A 38 1.04 -0.76 0.55
C GLU A 38 0.94 0.23 -0.62
N PHE A 39 1.62 1.37 -0.52
CA PHE A 39 1.76 2.34 -1.60
C PHE A 39 2.39 1.70 -2.85
N GLU A 40 3.56 1.05 -2.71
CA GLU A 40 4.24 0.43 -3.86
C GLU A 40 3.38 -0.67 -4.49
N ALA A 41 2.63 -1.45 -3.70
CA ALA A 41 1.75 -2.48 -4.21
C ALA A 41 0.61 -1.89 -5.08
N ILE A 42 -0.03 -0.80 -4.62
CA ILE A 42 -1.04 -0.06 -5.38
C ILE A 42 -0.43 0.55 -6.64
N ARG A 43 0.74 1.20 -6.52
CA ARG A 43 1.45 1.82 -7.65
C ARG A 43 1.76 0.80 -8.75
N LEU A 44 2.29 -0.36 -8.39
CA LEU A 44 2.62 -1.41 -9.37
C LEU A 44 1.37 -2.06 -9.96
N ARG A 45 0.41 -2.48 -9.12
CA ARG A 45 -0.72 -3.31 -9.58
C ARG A 45 -1.88 -2.50 -10.13
N ASP A 46 -2.27 -1.42 -9.46
CA ASP A 46 -3.51 -0.69 -9.75
C ASP A 46 -3.24 0.55 -10.61
N TYR A 47 -2.10 1.22 -10.43
CA TYR A 47 -1.75 2.39 -11.24
C TYR A 47 -1.01 2.02 -12.54
N HIS A 48 0.01 1.16 -12.49
CA HIS A 48 0.76 0.73 -13.67
C HIS A 48 0.23 -0.56 -14.34
N ASP A 49 -0.83 -1.16 -13.78
CA ASP A 49 -1.46 -2.39 -14.29
C ASP A 49 -0.50 -3.61 -14.43
N ILE A 50 0.62 -3.64 -13.69
CA ILE A 50 1.61 -4.72 -13.77
C ILE A 50 1.06 -5.98 -13.10
N GLN A 51 1.12 -7.13 -13.78
CA GLN A 51 0.57 -8.39 -13.26
C GLN A 51 1.08 -8.74 -11.85
N GLN A 52 0.19 -9.25 -10.99
CA GLN A 52 0.48 -9.50 -9.57
C GLN A 52 1.75 -10.34 -9.33
N LYS A 53 1.97 -11.38 -10.14
CA LYS A 53 3.18 -12.20 -10.05
C LYS A 53 4.43 -11.37 -10.30
N ARG A 54 4.41 -10.53 -11.34
CA ARG A 54 5.52 -9.64 -11.68
C ARG A 54 5.75 -8.55 -10.64
N SER A 55 4.68 -7.96 -10.10
CA SER A 55 4.80 -6.96 -9.02
C SER A 55 5.42 -7.55 -7.75
N ALA A 56 5.10 -8.81 -7.43
CA ALA A 56 5.74 -9.54 -6.32
C ALA A 56 7.25 -9.74 -6.56
N GLU A 57 7.65 -10.11 -7.79
CA GLU A 57 9.05 -10.22 -8.19
C GLU A 57 9.79 -8.89 -8.08
N ILE A 58 9.18 -7.79 -8.54
CA ILE A 58 9.76 -6.43 -8.45
C ILE A 58 10.02 -6.06 -6.98
N MET A 59 9.03 -6.27 -6.11
CA MET A 59 9.16 -6.00 -4.66
C MET A 59 10.06 -7.01 -3.94
N GLY A 60 10.49 -8.09 -4.57
CA GLY A 60 11.32 -9.14 -3.95
C GLY A 60 10.58 -9.96 -2.88
N VAL A 61 9.26 -10.11 -3.00
CA VAL A 61 8.41 -10.86 -2.05
C VAL A 61 7.69 -12.01 -2.74
N SER A 62 7.16 -12.96 -1.97
CA SER A 62 6.33 -14.02 -2.56
C SER A 62 4.98 -13.47 -3.03
N GLN A 63 4.39 -14.07 -4.07
CA GLN A 63 3.08 -13.68 -4.59
C GLN A 63 1.97 -13.64 -3.52
N PRO A 64 1.88 -14.60 -2.56
CA PRO A 64 0.93 -14.49 -1.44
C PRO A 64 1.21 -13.32 -0.49
N THR A 65 2.48 -12.94 -0.31
CA THR A 65 2.85 -11.78 0.50
C THR A 65 2.44 -10.49 -0.19
N PHE A 66 2.74 -10.36 -1.49
CA PHE A 66 2.27 -9.23 -2.30
C PHE A 66 0.74 -9.11 -2.26
N HIS A 67 0.01 -10.23 -2.42
CA HIS A 67 -1.44 -10.25 -2.34
C HIS A 67 -1.96 -9.67 -1.01
N ARG A 68 -1.38 -10.08 0.13
CA ARG A 68 -1.79 -9.56 1.45
C ARG A 68 -1.54 -8.06 1.59
N ILE A 69 -0.40 -7.57 1.11
CA ILE A 69 -0.06 -6.14 1.12
C ILE A 69 -1.08 -5.37 0.28
N LEU A 70 -1.31 -5.81 -0.95
CA LEU A 70 -2.27 -5.17 -1.87
C LEU A 70 -3.69 -5.16 -1.31
N SER A 71 -4.17 -6.29 -0.77
CA SER A 71 -5.52 -6.39 -0.18
C SER A 71 -5.68 -5.49 1.05
N SER A 72 -4.64 -5.37 1.88
CA SER A 72 -4.61 -4.42 3.01
C SER A 72 -4.70 -2.98 2.53
N ALA A 73 -3.88 -2.61 1.54
CA ALA A 73 -3.87 -1.28 0.93
C ALA A 73 -5.25 -0.90 0.37
N ARG A 74 -5.85 -1.78 -0.44
CA ARG A 74 -7.17 -1.56 -1.03
C ARG A 74 -8.27 -1.42 0.02
N LYS A 75 -8.24 -2.21 1.09
CA LYS A 75 -9.20 -2.11 2.19
C LYS A 75 -9.10 -0.75 2.91
N LYS A 76 -7.87 -0.27 3.13
CA LYS A 76 -7.63 1.04 3.75
C LYS A 76 -8.10 2.19 2.85
N ILE A 77 -7.80 2.13 1.56
CA ILE A 77 -8.29 3.11 0.57
C ILE A 77 -9.82 3.09 0.52
N ALA A 78 -10.43 1.90 0.46
CA ALA A 78 -11.89 1.77 0.45
C ALA A 78 -12.57 2.29 1.72
N ASN A 79 -11.88 2.28 2.87
CA ASN A 79 -12.37 2.89 4.11
C ASN A 79 -12.19 4.42 4.15
N ALA A 80 -11.31 4.97 3.30
CA ALA A 80 -11.02 6.40 3.23
C ALA A 80 -11.92 7.15 2.24
N LEU A 81 -12.54 6.44 1.29
CA LEU A 81 -13.53 6.96 0.34
C LEU A 81 -14.91 7.09 1.00
#